data_AF-A0A9P6I4R3-F1
#
_entry.id   AF-A0A9P6I4R3-F1
#
_cell.length_a   1.000
_cell.length_b   1.000
_cell.length_c   1.000
_cell.angle_alpha   90.00
_cell.angle_beta   90.00
_cell.angle_gamma   90.00
#
_symmetry.space_group_name_H-M   'P 1'
#
loop_
_entity.id
_entity.type
_entity.pdbx_description
1 polymer ?
#
loop_
_entity_poly.entity_id
_entity_poly.type
_entity_poly.pdbx_seq_one_letter_code
_entity_poly.pdbx_strand_id
1 'polypeptide(L)'
;MQFTTVVSLVAFMAVQATATPLAELSERQTASGCNYFAAPRCCVPTVCQCANGAVYQVNQDNVNAGRHGCDPPWGYIAASNSQFPGYCCRLAEGQVLEGVTGEEALQYLSPDRFDLAKSE
;
A
#
# COMPACT_ATOMS: atom_id res chain seq x y z
N MET A 1 -41.06 36.46 -48.95
CA MET A 1 -40.31 37.08 -47.85
C MET A 1 -40.61 36.24 -46.61
N GLN A 2 -40.01 35.05 -46.45
CA GLN A 2 -38.69 34.76 -45.84
C GLN A 2 -38.57 35.29 -44.41
N PHE A 3 -38.83 34.42 -43.43
CA PHE A 3 -38.35 34.54 -42.06
C PHE A 3 -37.67 33.20 -41.69
N THR A 4 -36.36 33.17 -41.90
CA THR A 4 -35.45 32.11 -41.44
C THR A 4 -35.07 32.36 -39.99
N THR A 5 -35.35 31.42 -39.10
CA THR A 5 -34.86 31.44 -37.71
C THR A 5 -34.08 30.17 -37.39
N VAL A 6 -32.76 30.30 -37.55
CA VAL A 6 -31.64 29.75 -36.77
C VAL A 6 -31.90 28.43 -36.01
N VAL A 7 -31.45 27.32 -36.60
CA VAL A 7 -31.25 26.04 -35.90
C VAL A 7 -30.03 26.21 -34.99
N SER A 8 -30.27 26.38 -33.69
CA SER A 8 -29.23 26.50 -32.67
C SER A 8 -28.63 25.12 -32.38
N LEU A 9 -27.45 24.85 -32.93
CA LEU A 9 -26.62 23.68 -32.63
C LEU A 9 -26.11 23.78 -31.18
N VAL A 10 -26.73 23.04 -30.26
CA VAL A 10 -26.18 22.80 -28.92
C VAL A 10 -25.12 21.72 -29.05
N ALA A 11 -23.85 22.12 -29.19
CA ALA A 11 -22.72 21.22 -29.11
C ALA A 11 -22.56 20.74 -27.66
N PHE A 12 -23.02 19.51 -27.39
CA PHE A 12 -22.66 18.78 -26.18
C PHE A 12 -21.14 18.49 -26.23
N MET A 13 -20.35 19.33 -25.57
CA MET A 13 -18.97 19.01 -25.24
C MET A 13 -19.00 17.85 -24.23
N ALA A 14 -18.79 16.63 -24.72
CA ALA A 14 -18.52 15.48 -23.86
C ALA A 14 -17.21 15.74 -23.11
N VAL A 15 -17.32 16.12 -21.83
CA VAL A 15 -16.19 16.13 -20.90
C VAL A 15 -15.77 14.67 -20.73
N GLN A 16 -14.76 14.26 -21.49
CA GLN A 16 -14.07 13.00 -21.24
C GLN A 16 -13.28 13.19 -19.95
N ALA A 17 -13.84 12.70 -18.85
CA ALA A 17 -13.06 12.41 -17.65
C ALA A 17 -12.03 11.36 -18.07
N THR A 18 -10.82 11.81 -18.42
CA THR A 18 -9.67 10.92 -18.51
C THR A 18 -9.45 10.41 -17.10
N ALA A 19 -9.97 9.22 -16.82
CA ALA A 19 -9.49 8.42 -15.70
C ALA A 19 -7.98 8.30 -15.92
N THR A 20 -7.20 9.11 -15.21
CA THR A 20 -5.77 8.88 -15.07
C THR A 20 -5.68 7.44 -14.58
N PRO A 21 -5.02 6.53 -15.32
CA PRO A 21 -4.74 5.23 -14.75
C PRO A 21 -4.05 5.51 -13.43
N LEU A 22 -4.64 5.02 -12.34
CA LEU A 22 -3.99 4.88 -11.05
C LEU A 22 -2.61 4.32 -11.42
N ALA A 23 -1.56 5.13 -11.27
CA ALA A 23 -0.22 4.67 -11.56
C ALA A 23 -0.06 3.43 -10.71
N GLU A 24 -0.17 2.26 -11.35
CA GLU A 24 0.22 1.02 -10.73
C GLU A 24 1.63 1.31 -10.24
N LEU A 25 1.87 1.01 -8.97
CA LEU A 25 3.18 0.80 -8.37
C LEU A 25 3.88 -0.39 -9.10
N SER A 26 3.98 -0.34 -10.43
CA SER A 26 4.24 -1.48 -11.31
C SER A 26 5.73 -1.72 -11.52
N GLU A 27 6.62 -0.96 -10.89
CA GLU A 27 8.03 -1.29 -10.91
C GLU A 27 8.66 -0.97 -9.55
N ARG A 28 8.69 -2.00 -8.70
CA ARG A 28 9.50 -2.00 -7.48
C ARG A 28 10.93 -1.62 -7.89
N GLN A 29 11.44 -0.55 -7.30
CA GLN A 29 12.62 0.21 -7.74
C GLN A 29 13.97 -0.52 -7.52
N THR A 30 13.99 -1.85 -7.55
CA THR A 30 15.06 -2.67 -7.01
C THR A 30 15.06 -4.04 -7.67
N ALA A 31 16.22 -4.47 -8.16
CA ALA A 31 16.38 -5.73 -8.90
C ALA A 31 16.03 -6.96 -8.04
N SER A 32 16.22 -6.87 -6.72
CA SER A 32 15.81 -7.91 -5.77
C SER A 32 14.28 -8.03 -5.57
N GLY A 33 13.49 -7.06 -6.07
CA GLY A 33 12.05 -6.99 -5.85
C GLY A 33 11.64 -6.68 -4.40
N CYS A 34 12.59 -6.30 -3.54
CA CYS A 34 12.38 -5.97 -2.13
C CYS A 34 12.47 -4.46 -1.90
N ASN A 35 11.56 -3.93 -1.07
CA ASN A 35 11.50 -2.50 -0.77
C ASN A 35 11.57 -2.27 0.74
N TYR A 36 11.87 -1.04 1.13
CA TYR A 36 11.77 -0.63 2.51
C TYR A 36 10.32 -0.74 3.00
N PHE A 37 10.16 -1.34 4.16
CA PHE A 37 8.89 -1.47 4.86
C PHE A 37 9.10 -1.17 6.34
N ALA A 38 8.15 -0.47 6.95
CA ALA A 38 8.12 -0.27 8.39
C ALA A 38 6.66 -0.30 8.84
N ALA A 39 6.38 -1.07 9.89
CA ALA A 39 5.08 -1.08 10.54
C ALA A 39 5.27 -0.76 12.03
N PRO A 40 5.40 0.54 12.39
CA PRO A 40 5.63 0.95 13.77
C PRO A 40 4.47 0.54 14.70
N ARG A 41 3.23 0.46 14.17
CA ARG A 41 2.08 -0.09 14.91
C ARG A 41 2.17 -1.58 15.19
N CYS A 42 3.01 -2.29 14.45
CA CYS A 42 3.24 -3.72 14.63
C CYS A 42 4.61 -4.07 15.20
N CYS A 43 5.31 -3.14 15.85
CA CYS A 43 6.68 -3.31 16.33
C CYS A 43 7.67 -3.77 15.24
N VAL A 44 7.35 -3.58 13.95
CA VAL A 44 8.28 -3.90 12.87
C VAL A 44 9.07 -2.64 12.55
N PRO A 45 10.40 -2.61 12.82
CA PRO A 45 11.25 -1.49 12.46
C PRO A 45 11.41 -1.41 10.94
N THR A 46 12.22 -0.47 10.45
CA THR A 46 12.56 -0.41 9.03
C THR A 46 13.32 -1.68 8.61
N VAL A 47 12.70 -2.46 7.73
CA VAL A 47 13.19 -3.73 7.19
C VAL A 47 13.00 -3.76 5.68
N CYS A 48 13.59 -4.77 5.02
CA CYS A 48 13.36 -5.02 3.61
C CYS A 48 12.27 -6.08 3.44
N GLN A 49 11.16 -5.72 2.78
CA GLN A 49 10.07 -6.66 2.47
C GLN A 49 9.97 -6.92 0.97
N CYS A 50 9.95 -8.22 0.62
CA CYS A 50 9.89 -8.70 -0.76
C CYS A 50 8.45 -9.07 -1.17
N ALA A 51 8.25 -9.43 -2.45
CA ALA A 51 6.90 -9.66 -3.01
C ALA A 51 6.18 -10.85 -2.40
N ASN A 52 6.95 -11.86 -2.00
CA ASN A 52 6.48 -13.03 -1.26
C ASN A 52 6.16 -12.74 0.22
N GLY A 53 6.30 -11.49 0.69
CA GLY A 53 6.08 -11.11 2.08
C GLY A 53 7.27 -11.34 3.01
N ALA A 54 8.33 -12.00 2.53
CA ALA A 54 9.53 -12.28 3.30
C ALA A 54 10.24 -10.99 3.72
N VAL A 55 10.75 -11.02 4.95
CA VAL A 55 11.36 -9.89 5.64
C VAL A 55 12.85 -10.17 5.83
N TYR A 56 13.67 -9.21 5.41
CA TYR A 56 15.12 -9.26 5.47
C TYR A 56 15.68 -8.03 6.16
N GLN A 57 16.92 -8.14 6.62
CA GLN A 57 17.68 -7.01 7.16
C GLN A 57 18.00 -6.01 6.04
N VAL A 58 17.97 -4.74 6.40
CA VAL A 58 18.50 -3.67 5.55
C VAL A 58 20.00 -3.85 5.41
N ASN A 59 20.49 -3.84 4.18
CA ASN A 59 21.92 -3.81 3.87
C ASN A 59 22.48 -2.42 4.15
N GLN A 60 23.06 -2.24 5.35
CA GLN A 60 23.60 -0.96 5.77
C GLN A 60 24.84 -0.56 4.95
N ASP A 61 25.61 -1.52 4.43
CA ASP A 61 26.75 -1.21 3.55
C ASP A 61 26.29 -0.55 2.24
N ASN A 62 25.19 -1.05 1.67
CA ASN A 62 24.56 -0.42 0.51
C ASN A 62 24.06 0.99 0.85
N VAL A 63 23.41 1.17 2.00
CA VAL A 63 22.95 2.51 2.45
C VAL A 63 24.14 3.46 2.61
N ASN A 64 25.22 3.01 3.25
CA ASN A 64 26.44 3.79 3.45
C ASN A 64 27.13 4.14 2.12
N ALA A 65 27.01 3.26 1.12
CA ALA A 65 27.50 3.49 -0.24
C ALA A 65 26.56 4.34 -1.13
N GLY A 66 25.46 4.88 -0.57
CA GLY A 66 24.47 5.66 -1.31
C GLY A 66 23.60 4.84 -2.26
N ARG A 67 23.53 3.52 -2.06
CA ARG A 67 22.71 2.57 -2.84
C ARG A 67 21.45 2.19 -2.06
N HIS A 68 20.55 1.47 -2.73
CA HIS A 68 19.35 0.94 -2.10
C HIS A 68 19.70 -0.21 -1.14
N GLY A 69 19.39 -0.08 0.15
CA GLY A 69 19.70 -1.06 1.18
C GLY A 69 18.87 -2.35 1.10
N CYS A 70 17.85 -2.39 0.25
CA CYS A 70 17.14 -3.64 -0.05
C CYS A 70 17.57 -4.26 -1.39
N ASP A 71 18.62 -3.74 -2.04
CA ASP A 71 19.10 -4.24 -3.33
C ASP A 71 20.62 -4.52 -3.38
N PRO A 72 21.07 -5.75 -3.04
CA PRO A 72 20.31 -6.83 -2.42
C PRO A 72 20.13 -6.60 -0.91
N PRO A 73 19.10 -7.23 -0.30
CA PRO A 73 18.93 -7.20 1.14
C PRO A 73 19.98 -8.07 1.84
N TRP A 74 20.05 -7.97 3.17
CA TRP A 74 20.93 -8.78 4.01
C TRP A 74 20.22 -10.04 4.53
N GLY A 75 20.59 -10.54 5.72
CA GLY A 75 20.08 -11.76 6.30
C GLY A 75 18.56 -11.81 6.38
N TYR A 76 18.01 -12.99 6.05
CA TYR A 76 16.60 -13.30 6.24
C TYR A 76 16.22 -13.21 7.73
N ILE A 77 15.03 -12.66 8.00
CA ILE A 77 14.48 -12.51 9.34
C ILE A 77 13.25 -13.42 9.51
N ALA A 78 12.26 -13.28 8.61
CA ALA A 78 10.96 -13.95 8.75
C ALA A 78 10.26 -14.10 7.39
N ALA A 79 9.30 -15.03 7.28
CA ALA A 79 8.60 -15.25 6.00
C ALA A 79 7.48 -14.22 5.79
N SER A 80 7.09 -13.52 6.86
CA SER A 80 6.06 -12.48 6.86
C SER A 80 6.27 -11.52 8.04
N ASN A 81 5.62 -10.36 8.01
CA ASN A 81 5.65 -9.39 9.11
C ASN A 81 5.14 -10.00 10.42
N SER A 82 4.09 -10.83 10.38
CA SER A 82 3.52 -11.47 11.58
C SER A 82 4.47 -12.46 12.27
N GLN A 83 5.46 -12.97 11.52
CA GLN A 83 6.51 -13.85 12.03
C GLN A 83 7.78 -13.09 12.42
N PHE A 84 7.77 -11.76 12.33
CA PHE A 84 8.90 -10.93 12.74
C PHE A 84 9.15 -11.09 14.25
N PRO A 85 10.41 -11.25 14.69
CA PRO A 85 10.72 -11.37 16.10
C PRO A 85 10.31 -10.09 16.84
N GLY A 86 9.37 -10.22 17.78
CA GLY A 86 8.82 -9.07 18.52
C GLY A 86 7.65 -8.38 17.83
N TYR A 87 7.00 -9.03 16.84
CA TYR A 87 5.79 -8.51 16.21
C TYR A 87 4.71 -8.18 17.26
N CYS A 88 4.23 -6.93 17.26
CA CYS A 88 3.27 -6.41 18.23
C CYS A 88 2.21 -5.55 17.53
N CYS A 89 1.31 -6.15 16.74
CA CYS A 89 0.31 -5.32 16.07
C CYS A 89 -0.83 -4.87 16.99
N ARG A 90 -0.80 -3.58 17.34
CA ARG A 90 -1.92 -2.90 17.98
C ARG A 90 -2.80 -2.31 16.89
N LEU A 91 -4.01 -2.84 16.76
CA LEU A 91 -5.07 -2.17 16.03
C LEU A 91 -5.27 -0.79 16.68
N ALA A 92 -5.40 0.26 15.86
CA ALA A 92 -5.78 1.56 16.39
C ALA A 92 -7.06 1.35 17.23
N GLU A 93 -7.02 1.81 18.49
CA GLU A 93 -8.08 1.67 19.49
C GLU A 93 -8.17 0.32 20.24
N GLY A 94 -7.04 -0.16 20.76
CA GLY A 94 -7.05 -0.85 22.06
C GLY A 94 -7.61 -2.28 22.10
N GLN A 95 -7.79 -2.96 20.97
CA GLN A 95 -8.11 -4.39 20.97
C GLN A 95 -6.88 -5.22 20.62
N VAL A 96 -6.34 -5.88 21.65
CA VAL A 96 -5.50 -7.06 21.48
C VAL A 96 -6.43 -8.18 21.01
N LEU A 97 -6.26 -8.65 19.77
CA LEU A 97 -6.93 -9.88 19.32
C LEU A 97 -6.23 -11.07 19.97
N GLU A 98 -6.48 -11.31 21.26
CA GLU A 98 -6.21 -12.61 21.86
C GLU A 98 -7.15 -13.63 21.21
N GLY A 99 -6.61 -14.51 20.37
CA GLY A 99 -7.29 -15.76 20.00
C GLY A 99 -7.99 -15.83 18.63
N VAL A 100 -7.79 -14.88 17.71
CA VAL A 100 -8.42 -14.99 16.37
C VAL A 100 -7.50 -15.75 15.41
N THR A 101 -7.76 -17.05 15.23
CA THR A 101 -7.12 -17.88 14.22
C THR A 101 -7.55 -17.45 12.82
N GLY A 102 -6.59 -17.00 12.01
CA GLY A 102 -6.49 -17.17 10.55
C GLY A 102 -7.56 -16.55 9.63
N GLU A 103 -8.85 -16.78 9.88
CA GLU A 103 -9.92 -16.54 8.91
C GLU A 103 -10.75 -15.28 9.24
N GLU A 104 -10.95 -14.93 10.51
CA GLU A 104 -11.73 -13.73 10.90
C GLU A 104 -10.92 -12.42 10.85
N ALA A 105 -9.58 -12.48 10.85
CA ALA A 105 -8.73 -11.29 10.77
C ALA A 105 -8.79 -10.61 9.39
N LEU A 106 -9.17 -11.34 8.33
CA LEU A 106 -9.29 -10.81 6.97
C LEU A 106 -10.51 -9.89 6.80
N GLN A 107 -11.53 -10.01 7.66
CA GLN A 107 -12.72 -9.15 7.60
C GLN A 107 -12.43 -7.72 8.12
N TYR A 108 -11.42 -7.56 8.97
CA TYR A 108 -11.02 -6.28 9.57
C TYR A 108 -9.91 -5.54 8.81
N LEU A 109 -9.25 -6.21 7.85
CA LEU A 109 -8.21 -5.60 7.00
C LEU A 109 -8.76 -5.08 5.66
N SER A 110 -10.07 -5.18 5.42
CA SER A 110 -10.71 -4.56 4.26
C SER A 110 -10.78 -3.03 4.45
N PRO A 111 -10.18 -2.22 3.56
CA PRO A 111 -10.18 -0.76 3.66
C PRO A 111 -11.56 -0.09 3.50
N ASP A 112 -12.60 -0.83 3.09
CA ASP A 112 -13.91 -0.28 2.71
C ASP A 112 -14.82 0.19 3.86
N ARG A 113 -14.38 0.17 5.13
CA ARG A 113 -15.24 0.56 6.27
C ARG A 113 -14.86 1.86 6.97
N PHE A 114 -13.75 2.52 6.60
CA PHE A 114 -13.36 3.78 7.24
C PHE A 114 -14.19 5.00 6.76
N ASP A 115 -14.91 4.90 5.65
CA ASP A 115 -15.67 6.01 5.06
C ASP A 115 -17.12 6.17 5.53
N LEU A 116 -17.61 5.35 6.47
CA LEU A 116 -19.02 5.43 6.94
C LEU A 116 -19.22 6.06 8.32
N ALA A 117 -18.17 6.52 9.00
CA ALA A 117 -18.29 7.13 10.33
C ALA A 117 -18.15 8.67 10.33
N LYS A 118 -18.52 9.34 9.23
CA LYS A 118 -18.55 10.81 9.19
C LYS A 118 -19.74 11.33 8.39
N SER A 119 -20.95 11.06 8.87
CA SER A 119 -22.17 11.76 8.45
C SER A 119 -23.23 11.67 9.56
N GLU A 120 -22.98 12.36 10.67
CA GLU A 120 -24.01 12.92 11.55
C GLU A 120 -23.63 14.37 11.88
#